data_AF-A0A533XK14-F1
#
_entry.id   AF-A0A533XK14-F1
#
_cell.length_a   1.000
_cell.length_b   1.000
_cell.length_c   1.000
_cell.angle_alpha   90.00
_cell.angle_beta   90.00
_cell.angle_gamma   90.00
#
_symmetry.space_group_name_H-M   'P 1'
#
loop_
_entity.id
_entity.type
_entity.pdbx_description
1 polymer ?
#
loop_
_entity_poly.entity_id
_entity_poly.type
_entity_poly.pdbx_seq_one_letter_code
_entity_poly.pdbx_strand_id
1 'polypeptide(L)'
;MTLIIGEKELRELPITIDPAIVSGTPVFRGTRVPVDALISNLEAGLTMDEFLENFPTVTRQQALQVLEFSKITLLKLGQSA
;
A
#
# COMPACT_ATOMS: atom_id res chain seq x y z
N MET A 1 -10.43 -4.41 19.78
CA MET A 1 -9.14 -3.72 19.58
C MET A 1 -9.28 -2.85 18.35
N THR A 2 -9.21 -1.53 18.52
CA THR A 2 -9.33 -0.57 17.42
C THR A 2 -7.93 -0.11 17.03
N LEU A 3 -7.55 -0.30 15.76
CA LEU A 3 -6.29 0.24 15.25
C LEU A 3 -6.53 1.68 14.82
N ILE A 4 -5.86 2.63 15.47
CA ILE A 4 -5.90 4.05 15.08
C ILE A 4 -4.60 4.37 14.35
N ILE A 5 -4.72 4.77 13.09
CA ILE A 5 -3.62 5.27 12.28
C ILE A 5 -3.59 6.79 12.44
N GLY A 6 -2.44 7.35 12.82
CA GLY A 6 -2.32 8.80 12.98
C GLY A 6 -2.43 9.54 11.64
N GLU A 7 -2.99 10.76 11.64
CA GLU A 7 -3.12 11.55 10.40
C GLU A 7 -1.78 11.78 9.69
N LYS A 8 -0.69 11.94 10.46
CA LYS A 8 0.65 12.11 9.91
C LYS A 8 1.09 10.86 9.11
N GLU A 9 0.90 9.68 9.68
CA GLU A 9 1.22 8.41 9.02
C GLU A 9 0.38 8.22 7.75
N LEU A 10 -0.90 8.59 7.79
CA LEU A 10 -1.77 8.54 6.63
C LEU A 10 -1.31 9.47 5.49
N ARG A 11 -0.78 10.66 5.81
CA ARG A 11 -0.28 11.62 4.80
C ARG A 11 1.02 11.17 4.15
N GLU A 12 1.88 10.51 4.92
CA GLU A 12 3.17 9.98 4.46
C GLU A 12 3.01 8.72 3.60
N LEU A 13 1.88 8.01 3.70
CA LEU A 13 1.57 6.89 2.82
C LEU A 13 1.43 7.33 1.35
N PRO A 14 2.07 6.62 0.40
CA PRO A 14 2.00 6.93 -1.02
C PRO A 14 0.69 6.46 -1.67
N ILE A 15 -0.43 6.55 -0.95
CA ILE A 15 -1.74 6.09 -1.42
C ILE A 15 -2.71 7.26 -1.55
N THR A 16 -3.81 7.03 -2.23
CA THR A 16 -4.96 7.94 -2.33
C THR A 16 -6.22 7.12 -2.14
N ILE A 17 -7.13 7.65 -1.33
CA ILE A 17 -8.45 7.06 -1.07
C ILE A 17 -9.45 8.15 -1.41
N ASP A 18 -10.12 7.98 -2.55
CA ASP A 18 -11.11 8.93 -3.06
C ASP A 18 -12.28 8.13 -3.62
N PRO A 19 -13.53 8.34 -3.16
CA PRO A 19 -14.71 7.67 -3.70
C PRO A 19 -14.87 7.78 -5.22
N ALA A 20 -14.34 8.84 -5.83
CA ALA A 20 -14.34 9.02 -7.28
C ALA A 20 -13.28 8.18 -8.01
N ILE A 21 -12.28 7.65 -7.30
CA ILE A 21 -11.18 6.86 -7.84
C ILE A 21 -11.35 5.41 -7.41
N VAL A 22 -11.67 4.54 -8.37
CA VAL A 22 -11.84 3.09 -8.14
C VAL A 22 -12.78 2.83 -6.94
N SER A 23 -13.89 3.59 -6.86
CA SER A 23 -14.91 3.47 -5.81
C SER A 23 -14.38 3.57 -4.37
N GLY A 24 -13.30 4.34 -4.16
CA GLY A 24 -12.71 4.52 -2.83
C GLY A 24 -11.73 3.41 -2.42
N THR A 25 -11.40 2.48 -3.32
CA THR A 25 -10.30 1.54 -3.06
C THR A 25 -8.98 2.31 -2.90
N PRO A 26 -8.15 1.98 -1.89
CA PRO A 26 -6.81 2.55 -1.78
C PRO A 26 -5.98 2.24 -3.02
N VAL A 27 -5.54 3.29 -3.71
CA VAL A 27 -4.69 3.20 -4.90
C VAL A 27 -3.34 3.88 -4.64
N PHE A 28 -2.30 3.50 -5.39
CA PHE A 28 -1.06 4.25 -5.38
C PHE A 28 -1.29 5.69 -5.86
N ARG A 29 -0.74 6.66 -5.13
CA ARG A 29 -0.93 8.10 -5.38
C ARG A 29 -0.51 8.45 -6.81
N GLY A 30 -1.39 9.17 -7.52
CA GLY A 30 -1.18 9.54 -8.92
C GLY A 30 -1.48 8.42 -9.92
N THR A 31 -2.01 7.28 -9.47
CA THR A 31 -2.36 6.14 -10.32
C THR A 31 -3.82 5.70 -10.08
N ARG A 32 -4.26 4.69 -10.82
CA ARG A 32 -5.49 3.93 -10.54
C ARG A 32 -5.18 2.48 -10.15
N VAL A 33 -3.93 2.19 -9.81
CA VAL A 33 -3.46 0.84 -9.45
C VAL A 33 -3.79 0.60 -7.98
N PRO A 34 -4.62 -0.41 -7.66
CA PRO A 34 -4.95 -0.74 -6.28
C PRO A 34 -3.71 -1.17 -5.49
N VAL A 35 -3.67 -0.84 -4.20
CA VAL A 35 -2.65 -1.37 -3.28
C VAL A 35 -2.75 -2.90 -3.18
N ASP A 36 -3.98 -3.43 -3.25
CA ASP A 36 -4.27 -4.86 -3.30
C ASP A 36 -3.51 -5.57 -4.43
N ALA A 37 -3.37 -4.92 -5.60
CA ALA A 37 -2.63 -5.48 -6.72
C ALA A 37 -1.17 -5.79 -6.34
N LEU A 38 -0.51 -4.95 -5.55
CA LEU A 38 0.85 -5.23 -5.08
C LEU A 38 0.87 -6.51 -4.24
N ILE A 39 -0.03 -6.64 -3.27
CA ILE A 39 -0.05 -7.78 -2.34
C ILE A 39 -0.40 -9.06 -3.10
N SER A 40 -1.45 -9.07 -3.92
CA SER A 40 -1.85 -10.26 -4.66
C SER A 40 -0.82 -10.71 -5.70
N ASN A 41 -0.08 -9.79 -6.32
CA ASN A 41 1.01 -10.17 -7.24
C ASN A 41 2.14 -10.88 -6.48
N LEU A 42 2.54 -10.34 -5.31
CA LEU A 42 3.56 -10.98 -4.47
C LEU A 42 3.09 -12.35 -3.93
N GLU A 43 1.82 -12.48 -3.54
CA GLU A 43 1.22 -13.75 -3.11
C GLU A 43 1.16 -14.78 -4.25
N ALA A 44 0.95 -14.33 -5.48
CA ALA A 44 1.02 -15.16 -6.68
C ALA A 44 2.45 -15.55 -7.08
N GLY A 45 3.47 -15.10 -6.33
CA GLY A 45 4.87 -15.43 -6.53
C GLY A 45 5.62 -14.51 -7.50
N LEU A 46 5.01 -13.41 -7.95
CA LEU A 46 5.70 -12.42 -8.76
C LEU A 46 6.71 -11.65 -7.90
N THR A 47 7.82 -11.29 -8.53
CA THR A 47 8.83 -10.42 -7.97
C THR A 47 8.37 -8.96 -7.99
N MET A 48 9.05 -8.12 -7.20
CA MET A 48 8.84 -6.67 -7.24
C MET A 48 9.08 -6.09 -8.64
N ASP A 49 10.08 -6.60 -9.37
CA ASP A 49 10.40 -6.13 -10.71
C ASP A 49 9.28 -6.48 -11.71
N GLU A 50 8.77 -7.71 -11.70
CA GLU A 50 7.63 -8.11 -12.54
C GLU A 50 6.35 -7.31 -12.21
N PHE A 51 6.11 -6.99 -10.93
CA PHE A 51 5.02 -6.09 -10.55
C PHE A 51 5.18 -4.70 -11.18
N LEU A 52 6.39 -4.12 -11.12
CA LEU A 52 6.66 -2.79 -11.67
C LEU A 52 6.62 -2.79 -13.21
N GLU A 53 6.96 -3.90 -13.86
CA GLU A 53 6.78 -4.07 -15.30
C GLU A 53 5.29 -4.10 -15.70
N ASN A 54 4.44 -4.77 -14.90
CA ASN A 54 3.00 -4.80 -15.11
C ASN A 54 2.32 -3.45 -14.78
N PHE A 55 2.88 -2.71 -13.82
CA PHE A 55 2.34 -1.43 -13.36
C PHE A 55 3.41 -0.32 -13.36
N PRO A 56 3.88 0.13 -14.54
CA PRO A 56 5.01 1.06 -14.67
C PRO A 56 4.71 2.48 -14.15
N THR A 57 3.45 2.77 -13.84
CA THR A 57 3.03 4.03 -13.20
C THR A 57 3.27 4.03 -11.69
N VAL A 58 3.48 2.86 -11.08
CA VAL A 58 3.86 2.73 -9.68
C VAL A 58 5.37 2.76 -9.59
N THR A 59 5.91 3.65 -8.77
CA THR A 59 7.35 3.66 -8.53
C THR A 59 7.73 2.60 -7.50
N ARG A 60 8.94 2.04 -7.62
CA ARG A 60 9.52 1.13 -6.62
C ARG A 60 9.47 1.71 -5.21
N GLN A 61 9.74 3.01 -5.06
CA GLN A 61 9.69 3.68 -3.77
C GLN A 61 8.28 3.70 -3.16
N GLN A 62 7.23 3.87 -3.98
CA GLN A 62 5.86 3.81 -3.49
C GLN A 62 5.50 2.39 -3.03
N ALA A 63 5.86 1.36 -3.81
CA ALA A 63 5.62 -0.04 -3.44
C ALA A 63 6.32 -0.40 -2.11
N LEU A 64 7.60 -0.02 -1.96
CA LEU A 64 8.36 -0.28 -0.72
C LEU A 64 7.77 0.45 0.49
N GLN A 65 7.33 1.70 0.35
CA GLN A 65 6.71 2.44 1.46
C GLN A 65 5.41 1.80 1.94
N VAL A 66 4.60 1.23 1.03
CA VAL A 66 3.40 0.47 1.40
C VAL A 66 3.78 -0.76 2.21
N LEU A 67 4.77 -1.54 1.75
CA LEU A 67 5.24 -2.73 2.48
C LEU A 67 5.82 -2.37 3.85
N GLU A 68 6.59 -1.28 3.94
CA GLU A 68 7.15 -0.79 5.19
C GLU A 68 6.06 -0.41 6.19
N PHE A 69 5.04 0.30 5.73
CA PHE A 69 3.90 0.65 6.57
C PHE A 69 3.15 -0.58 7.08
N SER A 70 2.90 -1.58 6.21
CA SER A 70 2.29 -2.85 6.61
C SER A 70 3.12 -3.55 7.69
N LYS A 71 4.44 -3.63 7.51
CA LYS A 71 5.37 -4.20 8.50
C LYS A 71 5.30 -3.47 9.84
N ILE A 72 5.43 -2.15 9.84
CA ILE A 72 5.36 -1.33 11.06
C ILE A 72 4.03 -1.51 11.78
N THR A 73 2.92 -1.53 11.02
CA THR A 73 1.58 -1.71 11.57
C THR A 73 1.45 -3.06 12.28
N LEU A 74 1.88 -4.15 11.64
CA LEU A 74 1.84 -5.48 12.22
C LEU A 74 2.73 -5.59 13.48
N LEU A 75 3.91 -4.98 13.47
CA LEU A 75 4.80 -4.97 14.64
C LEU A 75 4.22 -4.18 15.82
N LYS A 76 3.55 -3.05 15.56
CA LYS A 76 2.86 -2.26 16.60
C LYS A 76 1.72 -3.04 17.25
N LEU A 77 1.00 -3.86 16.49
CA LEU A 77 -0.04 -4.74 17.04
C LEU A 77 0.53 -5.75 18.05
N GLY A 78 1.70 -6.33 17.75
CA GLY A 78 2.36 -7.29 18.65
C GLY A 78 2.91 -6.68 19.94
N GLN A 79 3.19 -5.37 19.95
CA GLN A 79 3.63 -4.63 21.15
C GLN A 79 2.48 -4.12 22.01
N SER A 80 1.25 -4.17 21.47
CA SER A 80 0.03 -3.72 22.16
C SER A 80 -0.74 -4.89 22.79
N ALA A 81 -0.17 -6.10 22.76
CA ALA A 81 -0.71 -7.33 23.32
C ALA A 81 -0.14 -7.63 24.72
#